data_AF-A0A3R9L0F5-F1
#
_entry.id   AF-A0A3R9L0F5-F1
#
_cell.length_a   1.000
_cell.length_b   1.000
_cell.length_c   1.000
_cell.angle_alpha   90.00
_cell.angle_beta   90.00
_cell.angle_gamma   90.00
#
_symmetry.space_group_name_H-M   'P 1'
#
loop_
_entity.id
_entity.type
_entity.pdbx_description
1 polymer ?
#
loop_
_entity_poly.entity_id
_entity_poly.type
_entity_poly.pdbx_seq_one_letter_code
_entity_poly.pdbx_strand_id
1 'polypeptide(L)' 'MNVLSGHGYATTMCREVLRYTIDIGYKGNVWAGVHAWNKGSIAVLSKLGFKQVERQNDLIKEFHLQIKSL' A
#
# COMPACT_ATOMS: atom_id res chain seq x y z
N MET A 1 -4.70 12.62 23.67
CA MET A 1 -4.88 11.56 22.66
C MET A 1 -3.52 10.97 22.36
N ASN A 2 -3.30 9.69 22.65
CA ASN A 2 -2.05 9.02 22.31
C ASN A 2 -2.12 8.64 20.83
N VAL A 3 -1.31 9.26 19.99
CA VAL A 3 -1.41 9.09 18.54
C VAL A 3 -0.69 7.80 18.17
N LEU A 4 -1.44 6.72 17.91
CA LEU A 4 -0.88 5.41 17.52
C LEU A 4 -0.21 5.42 16.12
N SER A 5 -0.31 6.53 15.38
CA SER A 5 0.36 6.71 14.09
C SER A 5 1.88 6.81 14.27
N GLY A 6 2.64 6.57 13.20
CA GLY A 6 4.12 6.65 13.24
C GLY A 6 4.84 5.41 13.80
N HIS A 7 4.13 4.49 14.47
CA HIS A 7 4.71 3.27 15.06
C HIS A 7 4.85 2.08 14.07
N GLY A 8 4.44 2.26 12.81
CA GLY A 8 4.60 1.25 11.77
C GLY A 8 3.54 0.15 11.74
N TYR A 9 2.54 0.16 12.64
CA TYR A 9 1.49 -0.87 12.70
C TYR A 9 0.81 -1.12 11.35
N ALA A 10 0.43 -0.07 10.62
CA ALA A 10 -0.17 -0.21 9.29
C ALA A 10 0.78 -0.87 8.28
N THR A 11 2.07 -0.54 8.31
CA THR A 11 3.08 -1.18 7.46
C THR A 11 3.21 -2.67 7.79
N THR A 12 3.26 -3.03 9.07
CA THR A 12 3.35 -4.43 9.50
C THR A 12 2.11 -5.22 9.08
N MET A 13 0.92 -4.72 9.35
CA MET A 13 -0.34 -5.38 8.98
C MET A 13 -0.46 -5.58 7.47
N CYS A 14 -0.23 -4.54 6.67
CA CYS A 14 -0.31 -4.66 5.22
C CYS A 14 0.76 -5.63 4.67
N ARG A 15 1.95 -5.69 5.25
CA ARG A 15 2.97 -6.66 4.84
C ARG A 15 2.52 -8.10 5.08
N GLU A 16 1.92 -8.40 6.23
CA GLU A 16 1.40 -9.75 6.51
C GLU A 16 0.26 -10.13 5.57
N VAL A 17 -0.62 -9.19 5.23
CA VAL A 17 -1.67 -9.43 4.21
C VAL A 17 -1.07 -9.72 2.84
N LEU A 18 -0.04 -8.97 2.42
CA LEU A 18 0.65 -9.22 1.16
C LEU A 18 1.38 -10.56 1.16
N ARG A 19 2.05 -10.91 2.26
CA ARG A 19 2.70 -12.21 2.43
C ARG A 19 1.69 -13.35 2.32
N TYR A 20 0.58 -13.29 3.06
CA TYR A 20 -0.47 -14.29 2.97
C TYR A 20 -1.03 -14.41 1.55
N THR A 21 -1.28 -13.28 0.89
CA THR A 21 -1.72 -13.23 -0.51
C THR A 21 -0.76 -13.97 -1.45
N ILE A 22 0.56 -13.78 -1.27
CA ILE A 22 1.60 -14.51 -2.01
C ILE A 22 1.57 -16.00 -1.68
N ASP A 23 1.48 -16.35 -0.39
CA ASP A 23 1.52 -17.73 0.10
C ASP A 23 0.35 -18.57 -0.44
N ILE A 24 -0.83 -17.97 -0.61
CA ILE A 24 -1.99 -18.63 -1.24
C ILE A 24 -1.92 -18.67 -2.78
N GLY A 25 -0.82 -18.22 -3.37
CA GLY A 25 -0.55 -18.33 -4.79
C GLY A 25 -1.16 -17.22 -5.65
N TYR A 26 -1.60 -16.11 -5.06
CA TYR A 26 -2.07 -14.97 -5.86
C TYR A 26 -0.92 -14.42 -6.72
N LYS A 27 -1.20 -14.27 -8.01
CA LYS A 27 -0.30 -13.65 -8.98
C LYS A 27 -1.09 -12.59 -9.73
N GLY A 28 -0.64 -11.35 -9.66
CA GLY A 28 -1.40 -10.26 -10.23
C GLY A 28 -1.00 -8.91 -9.66
N ASN A 29 -1.85 -7.94 -9.93
CA ASN A 29 -1.64 -6.57 -9.53
C ASN A 29 -2.55 -6.20 -8.36
N VAL A 30 -1.96 -5.77 -7.25
CA VAL A 30 -2.69 -5.19 -6.12
C VAL A 30 -2.82 -3.69 -6.34
N TRP A 31 -4.05 -3.18 -6.23
CA TRP A 31 -4.37 -1.76 -6.36
C TRP A 31 -4.68 -1.14 -5.00
N ALA A 32 -4.28 0.12 -4.81
CA ALA A 32 -4.67 0.93 -3.66
C ALA A 32 -4.94 2.38 -4.07
N GLY A 33 -6.08 2.92 -3.66
CA GLY A 33 -6.44 4.34 -3.80
C GLY A 33 -6.36 5.07 -2.46
N VAL A 34 -5.72 6.23 -2.42
CA VAL A 34 -5.53 7.03 -1.21
C VAL A 34 -5.79 8.50 -1.49
N HIS A 35 -6.48 9.19 -0.59
CA HIS A 35 -6.62 10.64 -0.70
C HIS A 35 -5.27 11.35 -0.76
N ALA A 36 -5.12 12.33 -1.65
CA ALA A 36 -3.86 13.02 -1.90
C ALA A 36 -3.29 13.72 -0.65
N TRP A 37 -4.16 14.12 0.30
CA TRP A 37 -3.78 14.74 1.58
C TRP A 37 -3.30 13.74 2.64
N ASN A 38 -3.54 12.44 2.47
CA ASN A 38 -3.15 11.41 3.44
C ASN A 38 -1.70 10.95 3.24
N LYS A 39 -0.77 11.77 3.72
CA LYS A 39 0.68 11.50 3.68
C LYS A 39 1.08 10.21 4.40
N GLY A 40 0.36 9.83 5.46
CA GLY A 40 0.64 8.62 6.25
C GLY A 40 0.43 7.35 5.43
N SER A 41 -0.75 7.21 4.80
CA SER A 41 -1.05 6.06 3.94
C SER A 41 -0.17 6.03 2.69
N ILE A 42 0.15 7.19 2.09
CA ILE A 42 1.11 7.27 0.98
C ILE A 42 2.48 6.71 1.39
N ALA A 43 2.97 7.08 2.58
CA ALA A 43 4.25 6.58 3.09
C ALA A 43 4.21 5.07 3.38
N VAL A 44 3.09 4.54 3.87
CA VAL A 44 2.90 3.09 4.07
C VAL A 44 2.99 2.35 2.73
N LEU A 45 2.26 2.79 1.71
CA LEU A 45 2.25 2.14 0.39
C LEU A 45 3.64 2.19 -0.26
N SER A 46 4.34 3.32 -0.18
CA SER A 46 5.72 3.45 -0.67
C SER A 46 6.68 2.47 0.03
N LYS A 47 6.60 2.34 1.37
CA LYS A 47 7.41 1.37 2.14
C LYS A 47 7.13 -0.09 1.80
N LEU A 48 5.94 -0.39 1.28
CA LEU A 48 5.53 -1.73 0.86
C LEU A 48 5.88 -2.02 -0.62
N GLY A 49 6.48 -1.06 -1.33
CA GLY A 49 6.91 -1.24 -2.72
C GLY A 49 5.83 -0.96 -3.76
N PHE A 50 4.68 -0.41 -3.36
CA PHE A 50 3.70 0.07 -4.33
C PHE A 50 4.27 1.25 -5.11
N LYS A 51 3.99 1.28 -6.41
CA LYS A 51 4.34 2.37 -7.32
C LYS A 51 3.12 3.21 -7.60
N GLN A 52 3.25 4.54 -7.44
CA GLN A 52 2.18 5.45 -7.80
C GLN A 52 1.99 5.43 -9.32
N VAL A 53 0.74 5.38 -9.77
CA VAL A 53 0.39 5.58 -11.18
C VAL A 53 0.28 7.08 -11.46
N GLU A 54 0.50 7.46 -12.72
CA GLU A 54 0.33 8.84 -13.17
C GLU A 54 -1.09 9.35 -12.88
N ARG A 55 -1.21 10.65 -12.58
CA ARG A 55 -2.42 11.23 -11.98
C ARG A 55 -3.66 11.02 -12.85
N GLN A 56 -4.69 10.38 -12.29
CA GLN A 56 -6.05 10.47 -12.83
C GLN A 56 -6.83 11.67 -12.27
N ASN A 57 -6.65 12.02 -10.98
CA ASN A 57 -7.24 13.23 -10.39
C ASN A 57 -6.38 13.78 -9.22
N ASP A 58 -6.68 15.01 -8.76
CA ASP A 58 -5.92 15.69 -7.70
C ASP A 58 -6.34 15.31 -6.26
N LEU A 59 -7.46 14.61 -6.09
CA LEU A 59 -8.03 14.20 -4.80
C LEU A 59 -7.58 12.80 -4.36
N ILE A 60 -7.27 11.90 -5.29
CA ILE A 60 -6.95 10.49 -5.08
C ILE A 60 -5.68 10.15 -5.86
N LYS A 61 -4.74 9.51 -5.16
CA LYS A 61 -3.54 8.91 -5.73
C LYS A 61 -3.72 7.41 -5.77
N GLU A 62 -3.44 6.83 -6.92
CA GLU A 62 -3.51 5.40 -7.16
C GLU A 62 -2.12 4.77 -7.13
N PHE A 63 -2.06 3.56 -6.60
CA PHE A 63 -0.84 2.82 -6.34
C PHE A 63 -1.02 1.37 -6.75
N HIS A 64 0.02 0.81 -7.37
CA HIS A 64 0.03 -0.55 -7.88
C HIS A 64 1.23 -1.32 -7.34
N LEU A 65 1.00 -2.55 -6.91
CA LEU A 65 2.06 -3.51 -6.57
C LEU A 65 1.87 -4.77 -7.43
N GLN A 66 2.84 -5.04 -8.29
CA GLN A 66 2.88 -6.28 -9.03
C GLN A 66 3.44 -7.39 -8.13
N ILE A 67 2.59 -8.36 -7.80
CA ILE A 67 3.02 -9.62 -7.21
C ILE A 67 3.41 -10.55 -8.36
N LYS A 68 4.71 -10.85 -8.44
CA LYS A 68 5.25 -11.88 -9.32
C LYS A 68 5.35 -13.18 -8.51
N SER A 69 5.29 -14.34 -9.17
CA SER A 69 5.67 -15.56 -8.49
C SER A 69 7.10 -15.44 -7.97
N LEU A 70 7.35 -16.01 -6.79
CA LEU A 70 8.71 -16.40 -6.38
C LEU A 70 9.33 -17.32 -7.44
#